data_AF-A0A382NXP8-F1
#
_entry.id   AF-A0A382NXP8-F1
#
_cell.length_a   1.000
_cell.length_b   1.000
_cell.length_c   1.000
_cell.angle_alpha   90.00
_cell.angle_beta   90.00
_cell.angle_gamma   90.00
#
_symmetry.space_group_name_H-M   'P 1'
#
loop_
_entity.id
_entity.type
_entity.pdbx_description
1 polymer ?
#
loop_
_entity_poly.entity_id
_entity_poly.type
_entity_poly.pdbx_seq_one_letter_code
_entity_poly.pdbx_strand_id
1 'polypeptide(L)'
;VPTGTQSGKVFRLRGRGVHPVRGGAQGDLYCRVGVETPVKLTAGQKELLRSFTDAIEAGGERHRPRSHSWRKGVRTFFDKIGS
;
A
#
# COMPACT_ATOMS: atom_id res chain seq x y z
N VAL A 1 -4.68 3.75 10.86
CA VAL A 1 -4.42 3.48 9.42
C VAL A 1 -5.63 2.74 8.87
N PRO A 2 -6.29 3.21 7.79
CA PRO A 2 -7.47 2.54 7.23
C PRO A 2 -7.18 1.10 6.76
N THR A 3 -8.18 0.23 6.78
CA THR A 3 -8.07 -1.13 6.27
C THR A 3 -7.70 -1.14 4.77
N GLY A 4 -6.92 -2.14 4.35
CA GLY A 4 -6.43 -2.24 2.98
C GLY A 4 -5.36 -1.22 2.57
N THR A 5 -4.85 -0.42 3.52
CA THR A 5 -3.74 0.50 3.25
C THR A 5 -2.53 -0.24 2.72
N GLN A 6 -2.09 0.15 1.53
CA GLN A 6 -0.91 -0.42 0.87
C GLN A 6 0.38 0.21 1.40
N SER A 7 1.45 -0.57 1.40
CA SER A 7 2.80 -0.07 1.68
C SER A 7 3.16 1.07 0.73
N GLY A 8 3.83 2.10 1.25
CA GLY A 8 4.17 3.33 0.53
C GLY A 8 3.07 4.40 0.49
N LYS A 9 1.85 4.11 0.96
CA LYS A 9 0.77 5.12 1.05
C LYS A 9 1.20 6.26 1.97
N VAL A 10 0.97 7.50 1.53
CA VAL A 10 1.29 8.72 2.28
C VAL A 10 0.02 9.31 2.88
N PHE A 11 0.04 9.57 4.18
CA PHE A 11 -1.01 10.29 4.90
C PHE A 11 -0.52 11.69 5.24
N ARG A 12 -1.36 12.69 4.95
CA ARG A 12 -1.12 14.07 5.33
C ARG A 12 -1.82 14.37 6.64
N LEU A 13 -1.04 14.67 7.68
CA LEU A 13 -1.52 15.16 8.96
C LEU A 13 -1.44 16.68 8.95
N ARG A 14 -2.58 17.32 8.78
CA ARG A 14 -2.67 18.79 8.68
C ARG A 14 -2.27 19.45 9.99
N GLY A 15 -1.42 20.47 9.94
CA GLY A 15 -1.01 21.23 11.13
C GLY A 15 -0.24 20.39 12.16
N ARG A 16 0.45 19.32 11.74
CA ARG A 16 1.32 18.49 12.59
C ARG A 16 2.78 18.53 12.14
N GLY A 17 3.09 19.39 11.18
CA GLY A 17 4.44 19.66 10.70
C GLY A 17 5.16 20.70 11.58
N VAL A 18 6.28 21.19 11.05
CA VAL A 18 7.18 22.09 11.77
C VAL A 18 6.54 23.48 11.94
N HIS A 19 6.77 24.10 13.09
CA HIS A 19 6.42 25.49 13.33
C HIS A 19 7.45 26.43 12.66
N PRO A 20 7.01 27.40 11.86
CA PRO A 20 7.93 28.34 11.20
C PRO A 20 8.57 29.30 12.22
N VAL A 21 9.89 29.48 12.11
CA VAL A 21 10.69 30.34 13.01
C VAL A 21 10.29 31.83 12.90
N ARG A 22 9.84 32.26 11.73
CA ARG A 22 9.48 33.66 11.43
C ARG A 22 7.99 33.97 11.64
N GLY A 23 7.28 33.11 12.38
CA GLY A 23 5.82 33.18 12.51
C GLY A 23 5.09 32.61 11.30
N GLY A 24 3.78 32.35 11.46
CA GLY A 24 2.92 31.73 10.45
C GLY A 24 2.23 30.46 10.92
N ALA A 25 1.41 29.86 10.05
CA ALA A 25 0.69 28.62 10.33
C ALA A 25 1.65 27.43 10.43
N GLN A 26 1.31 26.46 11.29
CA GLN A 26 2.03 25.19 11.39
C GLN A 26 1.97 24.42 10.07
N GLY A 27 3.10 23.88 9.63
CA GLY A 27 3.14 23.03 8.43
C GLY A 27 2.40 21.70 8.61
N ASP A 28 2.42 20.88 7.55
CA ASP A 28 1.83 19.55 7.56
C ASP A 28 2.90 18.46 7.71
N LEU A 29 2.53 17.35 8.33
CA LEU A 29 3.37 16.16 8.41
C LEU A 29 2.91 15.11 7.40
N TYR A 30 3.84 14.63 6.58
CA TYR A 30 3.60 13.56 5.62
C TYR A 30 4.16 12.24 6.17
N CYS A 31 3.27 11.32 6.54
CA CYS A 31 3.64 10.00 7.05
C CYS A 31 3.54 8.97 5.94
N ARG A 32 4.66 8.31 5.59
CA ARG A 32 4.68 7.16 4.68
C ARG A 32 4.49 5.87 5.48
N VAL A 33 3.53 5.04 5.09
CA VAL A 33 3.33 3.73 5.71
C VAL A 33 4.34 2.74 5.16
N GLY A 34 5.08 2.08 6.05
CA GLY A 34 5.89 0.90 5.77
C GLY A 34 5.23 -0.34 6.36
N VAL A 35 5.23 -1.44 5.60
CA VAL A 35 4.89 -2.76 6.13
C VAL A 35 6.20 -3.51 6.31
N GLU A 36 6.48 -3.92 7.54
CA GLU A 36 7.65 -4.73 7.87
C GLU A 36 7.32 -6.22 7.69
N THR A 37 8.21 -6.97 7.03
CA THR A 37 8.06 -8.42 6.88
C THR A 37 8.74 -9.12 8.06
N PRO A 38 8.01 -9.94 8.85
CA PRO A 38 8.56 -10.57 10.03
C PRO A 38 9.61 -11.64 9.67
N VAL A 39 10.64 -11.75 10.51
CA VAL A 39 11.72 -12.74 10.38
C VAL A 39 11.66 -13.78 11.50
N LYS A 40 12.32 -14.93 11.31
CA LYS A 40 12.46 -16.01 12.32
C LYS A 40 11.12 -16.51 12.89
N LEU A 41 10.22 -16.91 11.98
CA LEU A 41 8.90 -17.40 12.34
C LEU A 41 8.92 -18.78 13.02
N THR A 42 8.06 -18.96 14.02
CA THR A 42 7.78 -20.27 14.65
C THR A 42 7.01 -21.18 13.71
N ALA A 43 6.92 -22.48 14.03
CA ALA A 43 6.17 -23.44 13.21
C ALA A 43 4.68 -23.04 13.05
N GLY A 44 4.02 -22.65 14.15
CA GLY A 44 2.62 -22.21 14.11
C GLY A 44 2.40 -20.93 13.30
N GLN A 45 3.32 -19.96 13.37
CA GLN A 45 3.23 -18.73 12.56
C GLN A 45 3.38 -19.01 11.07
N LYS A 46 4.27 -19.94 10.70
CA LYS A 46 4.41 -20.38 9.30
C LYS A 46 3.13 -21.04 8.80
N GLU A 47 2.46 -21.83 9.63
CA GLU A 47 1.21 -22.48 9.25
C GLU A 47 0.10 -21.46 8.98
N LEU A 48 -0.07 -20.47 9.86
CA LEU A 48 -1.03 -19.39 9.65
C LEU A 48 -0.79 -18.63 8.33
N LEU A 49 0.48 -18.38 7.97
CA LEU A 49 0.81 -17.75 6.69
C LEU A 49 0.48 -18.64 5.49
N ARG A 50 0.64 -19.95 5.59
CA ARG A 50 0.23 -20.89 4.53
C ARG A 50 -1.28 -20.88 4.35
N SER A 51 -2.05 -21.08 5.42
CA SER A 51 -3.51 -21.06 5.34
C SER A 51 -4.05 -19.73 4.82
N PHE A 52 -3.41 -18.60 5.21
CA PHE A 52 -3.74 -17.30 4.67
C PHE A 52 -3.45 -17.20 3.16
N THR A 53 -2.31 -17.74 2.72
CA THR A 53 -1.95 -17.80 1.29
C THR A 53 -2.99 -18.57 0.49
N ASP A 54 -3.38 -19.76 0.97
CA ASP A 54 -4.38 -20.60 0.31
C ASP A 54 -5.75 -19.88 0.21
N ALA A 55 -6.17 -19.20 1.27
CA ALA A 55 -7.41 -18.43 1.28
C ALA A 55 -7.38 -17.24 0.30
N ILE A 56 -6.23 -16.56 0.18
CA ILE A 56 -6.05 -15.45 -0.77
C ILE A 56 -6.11 -15.95 -2.21
N GLU A 57 -5.50 -17.09 -2.51
CA GLU A 57 -5.50 -17.72 -3.84
C GLU A 57 -6.90 -18.22 -4.23
N ALA A 58 -7.63 -18.84 -3.31
CA ALA A 58 -9.02 -19.23 -3.52
C ALA A 58 -9.93 -18.03 -3.85
N GLY A 59 -9.61 -16.83 -3.32
CA GLY A 59 -10.31 -15.59 -3.63
C GLY A 59 -9.95 -14.93 -4.97
N GLY A 60 -9.00 -15.50 -5.73
CA GLY A 60 -8.60 -15.06 -7.05
C GLY A 60 -8.03 -13.64 -7.11
N GLU A 61 -8.37 -12.91 -8.17
CA GLU A 61 -7.78 -11.59 -8.51
C GLU A 61 -8.17 -10.44 -7.56
N ARG A 62 -9.18 -10.65 -6.70
CA ARG A 62 -9.76 -9.61 -5.81
C ARG A 62 -8.77 -9.06 -4.78
N HIS A 63 -7.74 -9.82 -4.43
CA HIS A 63 -6.81 -9.50 -3.35
C HIS A 63 -5.45 -8.96 -3.84
N ARG A 64 -5.27 -8.71 -5.15
CA ARG A 64 -3.97 -8.34 -5.76
C ARG A 64 -3.96 -6.95 -6.43
N PRO A 65 -4.15 -5.85 -5.67
CA PRO A 65 -4.39 -4.51 -6.22
C PRO A 65 -3.25 -3.95 -7.10
N ARG A 66 -1.98 -4.32 -6.85
CA ARG A 66 -0.84 -3.83 -7.65
C ARG A 66 -0.72 -4.48 -9.03
N SER A 67 -1.22 -5.71 -9.20
CA SER A 67 -1.00 -6.49 -10.43
C SER A 67 -1.98 -6.13 -11.56
N HIS A 68 -3.20 -5.68 -11.24
CA HIS A 68 -4.21 -5.32 -12.24
C HIS A 68 -3.96 -3.98 -12.93
N SER A 69 -3.47 -2.97 -12.22
CA SER A 69 -3.37 -1.61 -12.77
C SER A 69 -2.30 -1.48 -13.86
N TRP A 70 -1.20 -2.25 -13.79
CA TRP A 70 -0.12 -2.17 -14.77
C TRP A 70 -0.49 -2.83 -16.12
N ARG A 71 -1.01 -4.07 -16.10
CA ARG A 71 -1.43 -4.78 -17.34
C ARG A 71 -2.57 -4.05 -18.05
N LYS A 72 -3.51 -3.50 -17.28
CA LYS A 72 -4.59 -2.66 -17.83
C LYS A 72 -4.04 -1.37 -18.41
N GLY A 73 -3.11 -0.71 -17.72
CA GLY A 73 -2.46 0.52 -18.20
C GLY A 73 -1.73 0.35 -19.54
N VAL A 74 -0.98 -0.74 -19.71
CA VAL A 74 -0.28 -1.05 -20.97
C VAL A 74 -1.27 -1.34 -22.11
N ARG A 75 -2.33 -2.11 -21.85
CA ARG A 75 -3.35 -2.43 -22.86
C ARG A 75 -4.10 -1.19 -23.34
N THR A 76 -4.55 -0.34 -22.41
CA THR A 76 -5.21 0.93 -22.74
C THR A 76 -4.31 1.88 -23.53
N PHE A 77 -3.00 1.86 -23.27
CA PHE A 77 -2.03 2.68 -24.01
C PHE A 77 -1.91 2.23 -25.48
N PHE A 78 -1.80 0.93 -25.75
CA PHE A 78 -1.73 0.41 -27.12
C PHE A 78 -3.05 0.56 -27.89
N ASP A 79 -4.20 0.34 -27.23
CA ASP A 79 -5.52 0.57 -27.85
C ASP A 79 -5.71 2.03 -28.28
N LYS A 80 -5.07 2.99 -27.59
CA LYS A 80 -5.15 4.43 -27.89
C LYS A 80 -4.14 4.90 -28.94
N ILE A 81 -3.08 4.13 -29.20
CA ILE A 81 -2.06 4.45 -30.23
C ILE A 81 -2.38 3.76 -31.57
N GLY A 82 -3.10 2.63 -31.54
CA GLY A 82 -3.55 1.92 -32.73
C GLY A 82 -4.89 2.40 -33.30
N SER A 83 -5.51 3.42 -32.71
CA SER A 83 -6.69 4.14 -33.21
C SER A 83 -6.30 5.54 -33.66
#